data_AF-A0A3C2E8A6-F1
#
_entry.id   AF-A0A3C2E8A6-F1
#
_cell.length_a   1.000
_cell.length_b   1.000
_cell.length_c   1.000
_cell.angle_alpha   90.00
_cell.angle_beta   90.00
_cell.angle_gamma   90.00
#
_symmetry.space_group_name_H-M   'P 1'
#
loop_
_entity.id
_entity.type
_entity.pdbx_description
1 polymer ?
#
loop_
_entity_poly.entity_id
_entity_poly.type
_entity_poly.pdbx_seq_one_letter_code
_entity_poly.pdbx_strand_id
1 'polypeptide(L)'
;MPPLYDPANPSSPEVRRRAFRLLFLCLMATGIGNSMLFAILPPLARELAVSEIYIGAIYTLSALLFLVMSPVWGALSDRRGRRPLIIFGLTSFAVSTLIFACGAWAGQVGLLPPLAAIVAMALSRALFGGLGSATNPSAQAYVADRTSPSERTE
;
A
#
# COMPACT_ATOMS: atom_id res chain seq x y z
N MET A 1 20.84 -14.96 32.61
CA MET A 1 20.59 -13.52 32.83
C MET A 1 19.99 -12.94 31.55
N PRO A 2 18.88 -12.18 31.58
CA PRO A 2 18.49 -11.38 30.43
C PRO A 2 19.59 -10.34 30.14
N PRO A 3 19.83 -9.97 28.87
CA PRO A 3 20.90 -9.06 28.52
C PRO A 3 20.67 -7.68 29.14
N LEU A 4 21.74 -7.13 29.73
CA LEU A 4 21.80 -5.77 30.27
C LEU A 4 21.43 -4.76 29.17
N TYR A 5 20.61 -3.78 29.53
CA TYR A 5 20.25 -2.64 28.70
C TYR A 5 21.51 -1.96 28.14
N ASP A 6 21.70 -2.07 26.82
CA ASP A 6 22.79 -1.44 26.09
C ASP A 6 22.29 -0.09 25.52
N PRO A 7 22.75 1.06 26.07
CA PRO A 7 22.36 2.38 25.58
C PRO A 7 22.87 2.69 24.16
N ALA A 8 23.79 1.88 23.61
CA ALA A 8 24.27 1.99 22.24
C ALA A 8 23.39 1.23 21.21
N ASN A 9 22.40 0.44 21.66
CA ASN A 9 21.51 -0.34 20.80
C ASN A 9 20.06 0.18 20.84
N PRO A 10 19.61 0.95 19.83
CA PRO A 10 18.35 1.69 19.89
C PRO A 10 17.06 0.85 19.71
N SER A 11 17.09 -0.48 19.87
CA SER A 11 15.84 -1.28 19.85
C SER A 11 15.81 -2.41 20.87
N SER A 12 15.26 -2.12 22.05
CA SER A 12 14.85 -3.15 23.00
C SER A 12 13.89 -4.16 22.33
N PRO A 13 13.87 -5.45 22.75
CA PRO A 13 13.01 -6.48 22.17
C PRO A 13 11.53 -6.08 22.08
N GLU A 14 11.05 -5.30 23.04
CA GLU A 14 9.68 -4.78 23.09
C GLU A 14 9.39 -3.76 21.97
N VAL A 15 10.32 -2.85 21.69
CA VAL A 15 10.21 -1.85 20.61
C VAL A 15 10.17 -2.56 19.26
N ARG A 16 11.00 -3.60 19.08
CA ARG A 16 10.97 -4.45 17.87
C ARG A 16 9.61 -5.14 17.71
N ARG A 17 9.09 -5.80 18.75
CA ARG A 17 7.78 -6.48 18.72
C ARG A 17 6.61 -5.50 18.48
N ARG A 18 6.68 -4.28 18.98
CA ARG A 18 5.69 -3.22 18.69
C ARG A 18 5.78 -2.77 17.22
N ALA A 19 6.98 -2.54 16.69
CA ALA A 19 7.16 -2.16 15.29
C ALA A 19 6.62 -3.23 14.33
N PHE A 20 6.92 -4.51 14.58
CA PHE A 20 6.38 -5.62 13.79
C PHE A 20 4.85 -5.70 13.84
N ARG A 21 4.25 -5.57 15.02
CA ARG A 21 2.77 -5.55 15.14
C ARG A 21 2.13 -4.39 14.38
N LEU A 22 2.71 -3.20 14.46
CA LEU A 22 2.22 -2.03 13.72
C LEU A 22 2.34 -2.24 12.21
N LEU A 23 3.48 -2.74 11.72
CA LEU A 23 3.67 -3.07 10.31
C LEU A 23 2.66 -4.10 9.83
N PHE A 24 2.46 -5.17 10.59
CA PHE A 24 1.49 -6.20 10.28
C PHE A 24 0.06 -5.64 10.17
N LEU A 25 -0.38 -4.84 11.16
CA LEU A 25 -1.70 -4.21 11.14
C LEU A 25 -1.87 -3.27 9.94
N CYS A 26 -0.86 -2.47 9.61
CA CYS A 26 -0.89 -1.58 8.46
C CYS A 26 -0.97 -2.34 7.13
N LEU A 27 -0.19 -3.41 6.97
CA LEU A 27 -0.23 -4.26 5.77
C LEU A 27 -1.56 -5.01 5.66
N MET A 28 -2.10 -5.52 6.78
CA MET A 28 -3.43 -6.12 6.82
C MET A 28 -4.51 -5.13 6.39
N ALA A 29 -4.51 -3.92 6.95
CA ALA A 29 -5.46 -2.88 6.58
C ALA A 29 -5.36 -2.52 5.08
N THR A 30 -4.14 -2.47 4.55
CA THR A 30 -3.89 -2.24 3.10
C THR A 30 -4.46 -3.38 2.25
N GLY A 31 -4.23 -4.62 2.66
CA GLY A 31 -4.77 -5.80 1.98
C GLY A 31 -6.29 -5.83 1.99
N ILE A 32 -6.91 -5.60 3.15
CA ILE A 32 -8.37 -5.51 3.30
C ILE A 32 -8.93 -4.40 2.42
N GLY A 33 -8.35 -3.20 2.48
CA GLY A 33 -8.80 -2.07 1.66
C GLY A 33 -8.73 -2.37 0.16
N ASN A 34 -7.65 -2.99 -0.31
CA ASN A 34 -7.52 -3.36 -1.72
C ASN A 34 -8.54 -4.43 -2.14
N SER A 35 -8.83 -5.41 -1.28
CA SER A 35 -9.88 -6.42 -1.51
C SER A 35 -11.28 -5.82 -1.51
N MET A 36 -11.57 -4.88 -0.61
CA MET A 36 -12.84 -4.16 -0.58
C MET A 36 -13.05 -3.37 -1.87
N LEU A 37 -12.02 -2.68 -2.37
CA LEU A 37 -12.09 -2.00 -3.66
C LEU A 37 -12.54 -2.98 -4.76
N PHE A 38 -11.90 -4.15 -4.88
CA PHE A 38 -12.31 -5.15 -5.88
C PHE A 38 -13.78 -5.57 -5.76
N ALA A 39 -14.34 -5.64 -4.55
CA ALA A 39 -15.72 -6.00 -4.33
C ALA A 39 -16.72 -4.88 -4.70
N ILE A 40 -16.37 -3.61 -4.46
CA ILE A 40 -17.29 -2.47 -4.66
C ILE A 40 -17.24 -1.90 -6.09
N LEU A 41 -16.13 -2.09 -6.82
CA LEU A 41 -15.99 -1.49 -8.15
C LEU A 41 -17.03 -1.98 -9.17
N PRO A 42 -17.34 -3.30 -9.29
CA PRO A 42 -18.33 -3.75 -10.28
C PRO A 42 -19.74 -3.18 -10.06
N PRO A 43 -20.29 -3.17 -8.82
CA PRO A 43 -21.53 -2.42 -8.53
C PRO A 43 -21.44 -0.94 -8.92
N LEU A 44 -20.33 -0.28 -8.59
CA LEU A 44 -20.12 1.14 -8.87
C LEU A 44 -20.09 1.45 -10.38
N ALA A 45 -19.48 0.60 -11.22
CA ALA A 45 -19.52 0.79 -12.66
C ALA A 45 -20.94 0.65 -13.24
N ARG A 46 -21.75 -0.27 -12.69
CA ARG A 46 -23.16 -0.40 -13.07
C ARG A 46 -23.97 0.83 -12.69
N GLU A 47 -23.78 1.38 -11.50
CA GLU A 47 -24.43 2.62 -11.05
C GLU A 47 -24.07 3.82 -11.92
N LEU A 48 -22.81 3.92 -12.33
CA LEU A 48 -22.32 4.99 -13.21
C LEU A 48 -22.66 4.75 -14.70
N ALA A 49 -23.34 3.65 -15.03
CA ALA A 49 -23.66 3.21 -16.39
C ALA A 49 -22.43 3.11 -17.32
N VAL A 50 -21.32 2.62 -16.78
CA VAL A 50 -20.04 2.48 -17.51
C VAL A 50 -19.62 1.02 -17.61
N SER A 51 -18.90 0.70 -18.69
CA SER A 51 -18.44 -0.66 -18.94
C SER A 51 -17.46 -1.14 -17.87
N GLU A 52 -17.64 -2.37 -17.40
CA GLU A 52 -16.73 -3.01 -16.43
C GLU A 52 -15.29 -3.15 -16.96
N ILE A 53 -15.08 -3.06 -18.28
CA ILE A 53 -13.75 -3.07 -18.89
C ILE A 53 -12.84 -1.94 -18.35
N TYR A 54 -13.42 -0.80 -17.99
CA TYR A 54 -12.68 0.33 -17.43
C TYR A 54 -12.15 0.02 -16.03
N ILE A 55 -12.90 -0.77 -15.23
CA ILE A 55 -12.42 -1.24 -13.92
C ILE A 55 -11.18 -2.12 -14.11
N GLY A 56 -11.28 -3.09 -15.02
CA GLY A 56 -10.15 -3.96 -15.36
C GLY A 56 -8.93 -3.15 -15.78
N ALA A 57 -9.12 -2.19 -16.68
CA ALA A 57 -8.05 -1.30 -17.16
C ALA A 57 -7.39 -0.49 -16.03
N ILE A 58 -8.17 0.04 -15.08
CA ILE A 58 -7.65 0.77 -13.91
C ILE A 58 -6.71 -0.11 -13.09
N TYR A 59 -7.12 -1.36 -12.80
CA TYR A 59 -6.30 -2.28 -12.03
C TYR A 59 -5.08 -2.78 -12.80
N THR A 60 -5.21 -3.06 -14.09
CA THR A 60 -4.09 -3.45 -14.94
C THR A 60 -3.05 -2.35 -15.01
N LEU A 61 -3.45 -1.09 -15.18
CA LEU A 61 -2.54 0.06 -15.17
C LEU A 61 -1.81 0.18 -13.83
N SER A 62 -2.56 0.06 -12.72
CA SER A 62 -2.00 0.11 -11.37
C SER A 62 -1.00 -1.03 -11.14
N ALA A 63 -1.31 -2.26 -11.58
CA ALA A 63 -0.44 -3.41 -11.48
C ALA A 63 0.83 -3.27 -12.32
N LEU A 64 0.72 -2.72 -13.53
CA LEU A 64 1.87 -2.46 -14.39
C LEU A 64 2.82 -1.44 -13.74
N LEU A 65 2.28 -0.33 -13.22
CA LEU A 65 3.07 0.66 -12.50
C LEU A 65 3.72 0.05 -11.25
N PHE A 66 2.98 -0.76 -10.51
CA PHE A 66 3.50 -1.47 -9.34
C PHE A 66 4.67 -2.38 -9.72
N LEU A 67 4.53 -3.15 -10.80
CA LEU A 67 5.56 -4.08 -11.28
C LEU A 67 6.84 -3.33 -11.66
N VAL A 68 6.71 -2.22 -12.40
CA VAL A 68 7.87 -1.43 -12.86
C VAL A 68 8.52 -0.64 -11.72
N MET A 69 7.73 -0.12 -10.78
CA MET A 69 8.22 0.71 -9.68
C MET A 69 8.74 -0.09 -8.48
N SER A 70 8.23 -1.30 -8.24
CA SER A 70 8.67 -2.18 -7.14
C SER A 70 10.20 -2.31 -7.00
N PRO A 71 10.98 -2.64 -8.07
CA PRO A 71 12.44 -2.73 -7.95
C PRO A 71 13.11 -1.38 -7.65
N VAL A 72 12.58 -0.28 -8.18
CA VAL A 72 13.09 1.08 -7.94
C VAL A 72 12.98 1.43 -6.45
N TRP A 73 11.82 1.16 -5.85
CA TRP A 73 11.60 1.42 -4.44
C TRP A 73 12.36 0.47 -3.53
N GLY A 74 12.55 -0.79 -3.94
CA GLY A 74 13.42 -1.74 -3.23
C GLY A 74 14.85 -1.20 -3.10
N ALA A 75 15.46 -0.83 -4.23
CA ALA A 75 16.81 -0.25 -4.24
C ALA A 75 16.90 1.08 -3.47
N LEU A 76 15.86 1.92 -3.54
CA LEU A 76 15.83 3.18 -2.81
C LEU A 76 15.67 2.98 -1.29
N SER A 77 14.89 1.98 -0.88
CA SER A 77 14.69 1.59 0.52
C SER A 77 15.99 1.10 1.16
N ASP A 78 16.82 0.37 0.41
CA ASP A 78 18.13 -0.07 0.89
C ASP A 78 19.10 1.11 1.10
N ARG A 79 18.99 2.17 0.28
CA ARG A 79 19.86 3.36 0.39
C ARG A 79 19.40 4.40 1.40
N ARG A 80 18.09 4.65 1.51
CA ARG A 80 17.52 5.70 2.39
C ARG A 80 16.98 5.17 3.72
N GLY A 81 17.06 3.87 3.92
CA GLY A 81 16.50 3.19 5.08
C GLY A 81 15.05 2.77 4.84
N ARG A 82 14.70 1.61 5.42
CA ARG A 82 13.44 0.92 5.15
C ARG A 82 12.23 1.59 5.81
N ARG A 83 12.42 2.13 7.02
CA ARG A 83 11.33 2.74 7.80
C ARG A 83 10.69 3.96 7.11
N PRO A 84 11.43 4.96 6.59
CA PRO A 84 10.84 6.07 5.85
C PRO A 84 10.05 5.63 4.61
N LEU A 85 10.55 4.63 3.87
CA LEU A 85 9.91 4.15 2.65
C LEU A 85 8.62 3.36 2.92
N ILE A 86 8.57 2.61 4.03
CA ILE A 86 7.33 1.96 4.48
C ILE A 86 6.27 3.00 4.82
N ILE A 87 6.63 4.05 5.58
CA ILE A 87 5.69 5.12 5.93
C ILE A 87 5.21 5.84 4.66
N PHE A 88 6.12 6.16 3.74
CA PHE A 88 5.79 6.79 2.46
C PHE A 88 4.77 5.96 1.66
N GLY A 89 5.01 4.66 1.53
CA GLY A 89 4.11 3.77 0.80
C GLY A 89 2.72 3.64 1.47
N LEU A 90 2.67 3.58 2.81
CA LEU A 90 1.41 3.58 3.57
C LEU A 90 0.65 4.90 3.44
N THR A 91 1.34 6.04 3.49
CA THR A 91 0.74 7.36 3.27
C THR A 91 0.20 7.47 1.85
N SER A 92 0.95 7.00 0.86
CA SER A 92 0.47 6.94 -0.54
C SER A 92 -0.79 6.08 -0.66
N PHE A 93 -0.86 4.92 0.01
CA PHE A 93 -2.07 4.11 0.04
C PHE A 93 -3.26 4.86 0.65
N ALA A 94 -3.08 5.51 1.80
CA ALA A 94 -4.14 6.27 2.45
C ALA A 94 -4.65 7.41 1.54
N VAL A 95 -3.74 8.19 0.96
CA VAL A 95 -4.07 9.31 0.07
C VAL A 95 -4.76 8.81 -1.19
N SER A 96 -4.22 7.78 -1.85
CA SER A 96 -4.82 7.21 -3.06
C SER A 96 -6.23 6.66 -2.81
N THR A 97 -6.43 5.98 -1.68
CA THR A 97 -7.73 5.40 -1.31
C THR A 97 -8.74 6.51 -1.00
N LEU A 98 -8.31 7.60 -0.35
CA LEU A 98 -9.17 8.75 -0.09
C LEU A 98 -9.60 9.44 -1.41
N ILE A 99 -8.65 9.68 -2.32
CA ILE A 99 -8.95 10.28 -3.64
C ILE A 99 -9.89 9.36 -4.44
N PHE A 100 -9.66 8.05 -4.39
CA PHE A 100 -10.55 7.07 -5.01
C PHE A 100 -11.98 7.18 -4.46
N ALA A 101 -12.12 7.19 -3.13
CA ALA A 101 -13.43 7.26 -2.47
C ALA A 101 -14.15 8.58 -2.79
N CYS A 102 -13.44 9.71 -2.76
CA CYS A 102 -14.00 11.01 -3.13
C CYS A 102 -14.42 11.05 -4.60
N GLY A 103 -13.62 10.51 -5.52
CA GLY A 103 -13.94 10.45 -6.95
C GLY A 103 -15.15 9.56 -7.24
N ALA A 104 -15.23 8.39 -6.59
CA ALA A 104 -16.37 7.51 -6.67
C ALA A 104 -17.66 8.18 -6.15
N TRP A 105 -17.58 8.76 -4.95
CA TRP A 105 -18.72 9.46 -4.34
C TRP A 105 -19.18 10.65 -5.19
N ALA A 106 -18.25 11.46 -5.72
CA ALA A 106 -18.55 12.58 -6.60
C ALA A 106 -19.23 12.14 -7.91
N GLY A 107 -18.85 10.97 -8.44
CA GLY A 107 -19.54 10.34 -9.58
C GLY A 107 -20.96 9.90 -9.23
N GLN A 108 -21.16 9.27 -8.07
CA GLN A 108 -22.47 8.77 -7.62
C GLN A 108 -23.47 9.90 -7.37
N VAL A 109 -23.04 11.01 -6.78
CA VAL A 109 -23.92 12.17 -6.51
C VAL A 109 -24.13 13.07 -7.73
N GLY A 110 -23.54 12.73 -8.88
CA GLY A 110 -23.64 13.51 -10.12
C GLY A 110 -22.81 14.80 -10.14
N LEU A 111 -21.87 14.98 -9.20
CA LEU A 111 -20.97 16.13 -9.15
C LEU A 111 -19.90 16.06 -10.26
N LEU A 112 -19.50 14.85 -10.64
CA LEU A 112 -18.60 14.59 -11.75
C LEU A 112 -19.31 13.78 -12.85
N PRO A 113 -19.08 14.08 -14.14
CA PRO A 113 -19.46 13.20 -15.22
C PRO A 113 -18.85 11.79 -15.02
N PRO A 114 -19.54 10.71 -15.42
CA PRO A 114 -19.05 9.33 -15.22
C PRO A 114 -17.62 9.10 -15.72
N LEU A 115 -17.27 9.67 -16.86
CA LEU A 115 -15.91 9.58 -17.42
C LEU A 115 -14.87 10.29 -16.53
N ALA A 116 -15.19 11.45 -15.97
CA ALA A 116 -14.30 12.17 -15.07
C ALA A 116 -14.10 11.43 -13.74
N ALA A 117 -15.17 10.80 -13.22
CA ALA A 117 -15.08 9.94 -12.04
C ALA A 117 -14.15 8.72 -12.30
N ILE A 118 -14.30 8.05 -13.45
CA ILE A 118 -13.40 6.97 -13.86
C ILE A 118 -11.96 7.44 -13.96
N VAL A 119 -11.70 8.59 -14.58
CA VAL A 119 -10.33 9.12 -14.72
C VAL A 119 -9.74 9.45 -13.34
N ALA A 120 -10.50 10.06 -12.45
CA ALA A 120 -10.06 10.33 -11.08
C ALA A 120 -9.72 9.03 -10.32
N MET A 121 -10.54 7.99 -10.48
CA MET A 121 -10.30 6.65 -9.93
C MET A 121 -9.07 5.98 -10.56
N ALA A 122 -8.87 6.15 -11.87
CA ALA A 122 -7.69 5.62 -12.57
C ALA A 122 -6.41 6.28 -12.06
N LEU A 123 -6.41 7.61 -11.94
CA LEU A 123 -5.27 8.39 -11.46
C LEU A 123 -4.93 8.06 -10.01
N SER A 124 -5.93 7.90 -9.14
CA SER A 124 -5.69 7.52 -7.74
C SER A 124 -5.06 6.13 -7.65
N ARG A 125 -5.52 5.17 -8.45
CA ARG A 125 -4.93 3.82 -8.52
C ARG A 125 -3.57 3.80 -9.18
N ALA A 126 -3.31 4.65 -10.16
CA ALA A 126 -1.99 4.84 -10.74
C ALA A 126 -1.00 5.42 -9.71
N LEU A 127 -1.46 6.38 -8.89
CA LEU A 127 -0.68 6.92 -7.77
C LEU A 127 -0.33 5.83 -6.76
N PHE A 128 -1.27 4.95 -6.41
CA PHE A 128 -0.98 3.80 -5.56
C PHE A 128 0.01 2.82 -6.20
N GLY A 129 -0.20 2.47 -7.47
CA GLY A 129 0.69 1.57 -8.21
C GLY A 129 2.10 2.12 -8.30
N GLY A 130 2.25 3.44 -8.51
CA GLY A 130 3.54 4.09 -8.63
C GLY A 130 4.25 4.34 -7.29
N LEU A 131 3.55 4.88 -6.30
CA LEU A 131 4.16 5.31 -5.03
C LEU A 131 3.93 4.31 -3.89
N GLY A 132 2.74 3.73 -3.81
CA GLY A 132 2.35 2.76 -2.79
C GLY A 132 3.09 1.43 -2.88
N SER A 133 3.66 1.12 -4.07
CA SER A 133 4.49 -0.06 -4.30
C SER A 133 5.74 -0.13 -3.43
N ALA A 134 6.17 0.99 -2.83
CA ALA A 134 7.29 1.01 -1.90
C ALA A 134 7.06 0.17 -0.63
N THR A 135 5.80 -0.03 -0.22
CA THR A 135 5.47 -0.63 1.09
C THR A 135 5.87 -2.11 1.18
N ASN A 136 5.45 -2.93 0.21
CA ASN A 136 5.66 -4.38 0.23
C ASN A 136 7.15 -4.80 0.19
N PRO A 137 7.98 -4.34 -0.77
CA PRO A 137 9.39 -4.73 -0.80
C PRO A 137 10.13 -4.20 0.43
N SER A 138 9.85 -2.97 0.87
CA SER A 138 10.51 -2.39 2.05
C SER A 138 10.15 -3.13 3.34
N ALA A 139 8.88 -3.55 3.50
CA ALA A 139 8.42 -4.29 4.66
C ALA A 139 8.94 -5.73 4.68
N GLN A 140 8.91 -6.44 3.55
CA GLN A 140 9.48 -7.80 3.43
C GLN A 140 10.97 -7.79 3.76
N ALA A 141 11.69 -6.82 3.20
CA ALA A 141 13.10 -6.64 3.49
C ALA A 141 13.28 -6.30 4.98
N TYR A 142 12.51 -5.36 5.55
CA TYR A 142 12.61 -5.01 6.98
C TYR A 142 12.42 -6.22 7.92
N VAL A 143 11.50 -7.13 7.58
CA VAL A 143 11.32 -8.40 8.29
C VAL A 143 12.56 -9.28 8.14
N ALA A 144 13.03 -9.48 6.91
CA ALA A 144 14.18 -10.33 6.61
C ALA A 144 15.48 -9.89 7.31
N ASP A 145 15.74 -8.58 7.44
CA ASP A 145 16.91 -8.06 8.17
C ASP A 145 16.82 -8.24 9.68
N ARG A 146 15.61 -8.39 10.21
CA ARG A 146 15.33 -8.42 11.65
C ARG A 146 15.08 -9.83 12.18
N THR A 147 14.99 -10.81 11.30
CA THR A 147 14.94 -12.25 11.63
C THR A 147 16.36 -12.80 11.52
N SER A 148 16.98 -13.18 12.65
CA SER A 148 18.31 -13.80 12.62
C SER A 148 18.24 -15.21 12.00
N PRO A 149 19.33 -15.75 11.41
CA PRO A 149 19.37 -17.08 10.82
C PRO A 149 18.89 -18.21 11.77
N SER A 150 18.98 -17.98 13.08
CA SER A 150 18.57 -18.88 14.16
C SER A 150 17.07 -18.99 14.40
N GLU A 151 16.22 -18.12 13.81
CA GLU A 151 14.76 -18.12 13.99
C GLU A 151 14.01 -18.60 12.72
N ARG A 152 14.71 -19.19 11.73
CA ARG A 152 14.15 -19.58 10.43
C ARG A 152 13.41 -20.94 10.40
N THR A 153 13.36 -21.68 11.50
CA THR A 153 12.85 -23.07 11.54
C THR A 153 11.69 -23.32 12.50
N GLU A 154 10.99 -22.29 12.98
CA GLU A 154 9.73 -22.48 13.72
C GLU A 154 8.56 -21.75 13.07
#